data_AF-A0A0B1TDL7-F1
#
_entry.id   AF-A0A0B1TDL7-F1
#
_cell.length_a   1.000
_cell.length_b   1.000
_cell.length_c   1.000
_cell.angle_alpha   90.00
_cell.angle_beta   90.00
_cell.angle_gamma   90.00
#
_symmetry.space_group_name_H-M   'P 1'
#
loop_
_entity.id
_entity.type
_entity.pdbx_description
1 polymer ?
#
loop_
_entity_poly.entity_id
_entity_poly.type
_entity_poly.pdbx_seq_one_letter_code
_entity_poly.pdbx_strand_id
1 'polypeptide(L)'
;MYTKAVPAKNPLKSILVDEHGVEMHRQSRFITNIKTEDGAGDANAGTQFKELESVEQRIQVHYFGDTKVPIGKDDEERYKGHNFNEGEQRGCMKLIQFTKREHIKDCYFIGRNSFIVVPGWEKKTSERDMEAMRTTLSLITAMQENDVIAICRYAPDAAKHLQLMALIPQKDEELDLPYLLGLRLPFAEDMRPFNFSTLDATCPKPSHNQLNLVDELIDTMQFSAENGSLEPESVLNPFFQRQCTAMKLKALNTFRNGDDSKICDLIAPSSFLKRGLEPDAKMLECSQHILDAMNSDENGFSLQEVVKMKRPKQEIRQEDISEWLAELEASQKDEVEEKKKNVKKPTSNKFIDRARARLSDNYEFHMSSLLDEVSVMTAAEDEEAEQLYPIAHARLTSLRALAIEFERPAEFNEWLLSSKMQWPEWAQYCASRSSPSLISNAECSTSEYSESEAAAVWND
;
A
#
# COMPACT_ATOMS: atom_id res chain seq x y z
N MET A 1 1.95 -36.35 -12.06
CA MET A 1 1.95 -35.39 -10.94
C MET A 1 0.66 -34.60 -11.03
N TYR A 2 -0.10 -34.53 -9.94
CA TYR A 2 -1.38 -33.84 -9.84
C TYR A 2 -1.27 -32.68 -8.86
N THR A 3 -2.07 -31.64 -9.04
CA THR A 3 -2.15 -30.52 -8.07
C THR A 3 -3.02 -30.96 -6.89
N LYS A 4 -2.47 -30.97 -5.67
CA LYS A 4 -3.21 -31.26 -4.43
C LYS A 4 -4.01 -30.04 -3.98
N ALA A 5 -3.32 -28.91 -3.83
CA ALA A 5 -3.93 -27.65 -3.41
C ALA A 5 -3.49 -26.52 -4.34
N VAL A 6 -4.42 -25.61 -4.63
CA VAL A 6 -4.20 -24.35 -5.35
C VAL A 6 -5.12 -23.29 -4.77
N PRO A 7 -4.67 -22.02 -4.61
CA PRO A 7 -5.55 -20.97 -4.17
C PRO A 7 -6.65 -20.78 -5.21
N ALA A 8 -7.89 -20.92 -4.78
CA ALA A 8 -9.04 -20.71 -5.65
C ALA A 8 -9.05 -19.26 -6.16
N LYS A 9 -9.07 -19.10 -7.49
CA LYS A 9 -9.17 -17.79 -8.15
C LYS A 9 -10.61 -17.53 -8.54
N ASN A 10 -11.01 -16.26 -8.49
CA ASN A 10 -12.32 -15.87 -9.00
C ASN A 10 -12.38 -16.10 -10.51
N PRO A 11 -13.30 -16.96 -11.01
CA PRO A 11 -13.44 -17.20 -12.44
C PRO A 11 -14.13 -16.01 -13.14
N LEU A 12 -14.82 -15.16 -12.40
CA LEU A 12 -15.56 -14.03 -12.95
C LEU A 12 -14.64 -12.82 -13.12
N LYS A 13 -14.68 -12.22 -14.30
CA LYS A 13 -14.06 -10.93 -14.59
C LYS A 13 -15.13 -9.85 -14.61
N SER A 14 -14.95 -8.80 -13.82
CA SER A 14 -15.80 -7.62 -13.88
C SER A 14 -15.47 -6.81 -15.14
N ILE A 15 -16.50 -6.37 -15.85
CA ILE A 15 -16.39 -5.44 -16.98
C ILE A 15 -16.71 -4.05 -16.45
N LEU A 16 -15.98 -3.04 -16.92
CA LEU A 16 -16.27 -1.65 -16.61
C LEU A 16 -17.39 -1.16 -17.53
N VAL A 17 -18.46 -0.64 -16.95
CA VAL A 17 -19.57 -0.05 -17.68
C VAL A 17 -19.79 1.37 -17.18
N ASP A 18 -20.26 2.24 -18.07
CA ASP A 18 -20.65 3.59 -17.71
C ASP A 18 -22.01 3.61 -16.98
N GLU A 19 -22.48 4.80 -16.60
CA GLU A 19 -23.76 5.00 -15.90
C GLU A 19 -24.98 4.52 -16.71
N HIS A 20 -24.84 4.40 -18.03
CA HIS A 20 -25.86 3.93 -18.95
C HIS A 20 -25.76 2.42 -19.24
N GLY A 21 -24.80 1.73 -18.63
CA GLY A 21 -24.57 0.30 -18.83
C GLY A 21 -23.81 -0.04 -20.12
N VAL A 22 -23.16 0.93 -20.76
CA VAL A 22 -22.33 0.73 -21.95
C VAL A 22 -20.91 0.34 -21.52
N GLU A 23 -20.35 -0.69 -22.15
CA GLU A 23 -19.00 -1.15 -21.85
C GLU A 23 -17.95 -0.07 -22.16
N MET A 24 -17.07 0.19 -21.19
CA MET A 24 -15.99 1.16 -21.31
C MET A 24 -14.73 0.51 -21.87
N HIS A 25 -14.13 1.14 -22.89
CA HIS A 25 -12.84 0.74 -23.42
C HIS A 25 -11.70 1.55 -22.80
N ARG A 26 -10.73 0.84 -22.21
CA ARG A 26 -9.52 1.48 -21.67
C ARG A 26 -8.53 1.80 -22.80
N GLN A 27 -8.31 3.08 -23.05
CA GLN A 27 -7.21 3.57 -23.88
C GLN A 27 -6.04 4.01 -22.98
N SER A 28 -4.82 3.59 -23.29
CA SER A 28 -3.60 4.05 -22.57
C SER A 28 -2.75 4.87 -23.53
N ARG A 29 -2.41 6.09 -23.12
CA ARG A 29 -1.58 7.04 -23.88
C ARG A 29 -0.25 7.25 -23.15
N PHE A 30 0.84 7.39 -23.92
CA PHE A 30 2.18 7.58 -23.37
C PHE A 30 2.70 8.93 -23.85
N ILE A 31 3.17 9.74 -22.90
CA ILE A 31 3.61 11.10 -23.15
C ILE A 31 5.07 11.20 -22.72
N THR A 32 5.91 11.79 -23.57
CA THR A 32 7.31 12.08 -23.23
C THR A 32 7.53 13.58 -23.09
N ASN A 33 8.33 13.95 -22.11
CA ASN A 33 8.87 15.29 -21.97
C ASN A 33 10.12 15.42 -22.85
N ILE A 34 10.11 16.36 -23.80
CA ILE A 34 11.26 16.67 -24.65
C ILE A 34 11.92 17.93 -24.06
N LYS A 35 13.03 17.77 -23.36
CA LYS A 35 13.92 18.90 -23.05
C LYS A 35 14.69 19.25 -24.32
N THR A 36 14.42 20.40 -24.92
CA THR A 36 15.23 20.96 -26.00
C THR A 36 16.58 21.39 -25.44
N GLU A 37 17.66 20.67 -25.77
CA GLU A 37 19.02 20.96 -25.28
C GLU A 37 19.72 22.15 -25.98
N ASP A 38 19.04 22.89 -26.86
CA ASP A 38 19.66 24.03 -27.56
C ASP A 38 18.93 25.34 -27.23
N GLY A 39 19.50 26.13 -26.31
CA GLY A 39 19.06 27.49 -26.06
C GLY A 39 19.54 28.07 -24.73
N ALA A 40 20.76 28.60 -24.71
CA ALA A 40 21.17 29.50 -23.64
C ALA A 40 20.24 30.73 -23.63
N GLY A 41 19.48 30.89 -22.54
CA GLY A 41 19.04 32.22 -22.08
C GLY A 41 17.62 32.70 -22.42
N ASP A 42 16.61 31.84 -22.50
CA ASP A 42 15.21 32.28 -22.38
C ASP A 42 14.40 31.31 -21.49
N ALA A 43 14.02 31.77 -20.30
CA ALA A 43 13.30 31.03 -19.27
C ALA A 43 11.80 30.81 -19.57
N ASN A 44 11.43 30.74 -20.86
CA ASN A 44 10.05 30.59 -21.33
C ASN A 44 9.90 29.53 -22.43
N ALA A 45 10.81 28.54 -22.46
CA ALA A 45 10.70 27.40 -23.36
C ALA A 45 9.69 26.39 -22.78
N GLY A 46 8.40 26.61 -23.05
CA GLY A 46 7.31 25.76 -22.57
C GLY A 46 7.57 24.27 -22.82
N THR A 47 7.51 23.50 -21.74
CA THR A 47 7.63 22.03 -21.74
C THR A 47 6.66 21.41 -22.75
N GLN A 48 7.15 21.04 -23.94
CA GLN A 48 6.32 20.40 -24.95
C GLN A 48 6.18 18.91 -24.66
N PHE A 49 4.98 18.52 -24.27
CA PHE A 49 4.57 17.13 -24.17
C PHE A 49 4.26 16.57 -25.56
N LYS A 50 5.03 15.56 -25.99
CA LYS A 50 4.74 14.83 -27.22
C LYS A 50 4.11 13.49 -26.90
N GLU A 51 2.94 13.23 -27.47
CA GLU A 51 2.30 11.92 -27.41
C GLU A 51 3.08 10.94 -28.32
N LEU A 52 3.44 9.78 -27.77
CA LEU A 52 4.09 8.71 -28.52
C LEU A 52 3.02 7.83 -29.17
N GLU A 53 2.80 8.02 -30.47
CA GLU A 53 1.78 7.28 -31.22
C GLU A 53 2.18 5.83 -31.54
N SER A 54 3.48 5.52 -31.65
CA SER A 54 3.94 4.19 -32.08
C SER A 54 4.65 3.39 -30.98
N VAL A 55 4.41 2.07 -30.99
CA VAL A 55 5.09 1.11 -30.09
C VAL A 55 6.59 1.03 -30.40
N GLU A 56 7.02 1.44 -31.60
CA GLU A 56 8.41 1.43 -32.07
C GLU A 56 9.28 2.49 -31.38
N GLN A 57 8.68 3.55 -30.84
CA GLN A 57 9.39 4.57 -30.05
C GLN A 57 9.65 4.13 -28.59
N ARG A 58 9.21 2.92 -28.21
CA ARG A 58 9.35 2.40 -26.86
C ARG A 58 10.55 1.47 -26.78
N ILE A 59 11.48 1.81 -25.89
CA ILE A 59 12.61 0.95 -25.55
C ILE A 59 12.35 0.37 -24.17
N GLN A 60 12.38 -0.96 -24.07
CA GLN A 60 12.28 -1.63 -22.78
C GLN A 60 13.62 -1.51 -22.05
N VAL A 61 13.56 -1.05 -20.80
CA VAL A 61 14.75 -0.77 -19.99
C VAL A 61 14.65 -1.56 -18.69
N HIS A 62 15.76 -2.19 -18.32
CA HIS A 62 15.94 -2.84 -17.02
C HIS A 62 16.92 -2.05 -16.17
N TYR A 63 16.67 -1.99 -14.87
CA TYR A 63 17.57 -1.35 -13.92
C TYR A 63 18.66 -2.33 -13.49
N PHE A 64 19.91 -1.91 -13.60
CA PHE A 64 21.06 -2.59 -13.02
C PHE A 64 21.73 -1.61 -12.04
N GLY A 65 21.33 -1.70 -10.77
CA GLY A 65 21.56 -0.62 -9.80
C GLY A 65 20.91 0.67 -10.30
N ASP A 66 21.68 1.75 -10.33
CA ASP A 66 21.20 3.06 -10.80
C ASP A 66 21.24 3.21 -12.33
N THR A 67 21.85 2.25 -13.03
CA THR A 67 22.02 2.32 -14.49
C THR A 67 20.82 1.72 -15.22
N LYS A 68 20.33 2.46 -16.21
CA LYS A 68 19.27 2.05 -17.13
C LYS A 68 19.86 1.32 -18.33
N VAL A 69 19.63 0.01 -18.43
CA VAL A 69 20.13 -0.82 -19.54
C VAL A 69 18.98 -1.14 -20.51
N PRO A 70 19.03 -0.65 -21.76
CA PRO A 70 18.03 -1.00 -22.77
C PRO A 70 18.27 -2.44 -23.24
N ILE A 71 17.19 -3.23 -23.33
CA ILE A 71 17.24 -4.60 -23.88
C ILE A 71 16.36 -4.64 -25.13
N GLY A 72 16.94 -5.12 -26.23
CA GLY A 72 16.20 -5.30 -27.49
C GLY A 72 15.19 -6.45 -27.38
N LYS A 73 14.15 -6.42 -28.23
CA LYS A 73 13.12 -7.49 -28.26
C LYS A 73 13.75 -8.84 -28.58
N ASP A 74 14.70 -8.89 -29.51
CA ASP A 74 15.38 -10.13 -29.93
C ASP A 74 16.17 -10.76 -28.76
N ASP A 75 16.85 -9.94 -27.96
CA ASP A 75 17.59 -10.40 -26.77
C ASP A 75 16.64 -10.92 -25.69
N GLU A 76 15.49 -10.25 -25.51
CA GLU A 76 14.47 -10.67 -24.56
C GLU A 76 13.81 -11.99 -24.96
N GLU A 77 13.50 -12.17 -26.24
CA GLU A 77 12.97 -13.43 -26.78
C GLU A 77 13.98 -14.55 -26.63
N ARG A 78 15.27 -14.29 -26.91
CA ARG A 78 16.34 -15.27 -26.70
C ARG A 78 16.49 -15.65 -25.23
N TYR A 79 16.35 -14.69 -24.31
CA TYR A 79 16.41 -14.95 -22.87
C TYR A 79 15.17 -15.70 -22.36
N LYS A 80 13.96 -15.30 -22.76
CA LYS A 80 12.70 -15.97 -22.38
C LYS A 80 12.61 -17.38 -22.98
N GLY A 81 13.15 -17.56 -24.19
CA GLY A 81 13.26 -18.86 -24.86
C GLY A 81 14.43 -19.72 -24.38
N HIS A 82 15.21 -19.25 -23.40
CA HIS A 82 16.33 -20.02 -22.87
C HIS A 82 15.82 -21.29 -22.20
N ASN A 83 16.23 -22.43 -22.73
CA ASN A 83 15.88 -23.74 -22.18
C ASN A 83 16.72 -24.00 -20.93
N PHE A 84 16.16 -23.70 -19.76
CA PHE A 84 16.75 -24.02 -18.46
C PHE A 84 16.70 -25.52 -18.11
N ASN A 85 16.33 -26.39 -19.06
CA ASN A 85 16.20 -27.83 -18.91
C ASN A 85 17.20 -28.62 -19.79
N GLU A 86 18.45 -28.15 -19.92
CA GLU A 86 19.55 -28.88 -20.58
C GLU A 86 19.25 -29.29 -22.05
N GLY A 87 18.35 -28.56 -22.72
CA GLY A 87 17.94 -28.87 -24.09
C GLY A 87 16.83 -29.92 -24.21
N GLU A 88 16.24 -30.38 -23.10
CA GLU A 88 15.08 -31.27 -23.16
C GLU A 88 13.84 -30.56 -23.73
N GLN A 89 13.08 -31.29 -24.56
CA GLN A 89 11.88 -30.78 -25.23
C GLN A 89 10.62 -30.84 -24.38
N ARG A 90 10.67 -31.48 -23.21
CA ARG A 90 9.54 -31.68 -22.30
C ARG A 90 9.91 -31.25 -20.89
N GLY A 91 8.92 -31.14 -20.02
CA GLY A 91 9.17 -30.99 -18.59
C GLY A 91 9.91 -32.20 -18.02
N CYS A 92 10.82 -31.97 -17.08
CA CYS A 92 11.61 -33.00 -16.42
C CYS A 92 11.45 -32.94 -14.89
N MET A 93 11.70 -34.07 -14.25
CA MET A 93 11.95 -34.16 -12.82
C MET A 93 13.20 -35.02 -12.62
N LYS A 94 14.30 -34.41 -12.15
CA LYS A 94 15.58 -35.08 -11.93
C LYS A 94 15.93 -35.04 -10.45
N LEU A 95 16.24 -36.20 -9.88
CA LEU A 95 16.72 -36.30 -8.50
C LEU A 95 18.09 -35.64 -8.39
N ILE A 96 18.28 -34.80 -7.38
CA ILE A 96 19.57 -34.20 -7.03
C ILE A 96 20.20 -35.02 -5.91
N GLN A 97 19.48 -35.17 -4.80
CA GLN A 97 19.98 -35.86 -3.60
C GLN A 97 18.85 -36.31 -2.68
N PHE A 98 19.16 -37.24 -1.78
CA PHE A 98 18.33 -37.53 -0.61
C PHE A 98 18.88 -36.78 0.60
N THR A 99 17.99 -36.36 1.50
CA THR A 99 18.33 -35.80 2.80
C THR A 99 17.35 -36.31 3.85
N LYS A 100 17.71 -36.24 5.12
CA LYS A 100 16.77 -36.54 6.21
C LYS A 100 15.66 -35.49 6.28
N ARG A 101 14.49 -35.89 6.78
CA ARG A 101 13.33 -34.98 6.98
C ARG A 101 13.67 -33.79 7.88
N GLU A 102 14.48 -34.00 8.91
CA GLU A 102 14.91 -32.97 9.88
C GLU A 102 15.64 -31.76 9.26
N HIS A 103 16.28 -31.92 8.10
CA HIS A 103 17.02 -30.85 7.44
C HIS A 103 16.11 -29.87 6.67
N ILE A 104 14.86 -30.23 6.39
CA ILE A 104 13.91 -29.35 5.68
C ILE A 104 12.77 -28.97 6.61
N LYS A 105 12.80 -27.71 7.05
CA LYS A 105 11.77 -27.10 7.88
C LYS A 105 10.55 -26.69 7.04
N ASP A 106 9.36 -26.79 7.63
CA ASP A 106 8.14 -26.43 6.92
C ASP A 106 8.07 -24.95 6.53
N CYS A 107 8.77 -24.08 7.27
CA CYS A 107 8.91 -22.66 6.93
C CYS A 107 9.75 -22.37 5.68
N TYR A 108 10.46 -23.37 5.12
CA TYR A 108 11.20 -23.20 3.88
C TYR A 108 10.33 -23.33 2.64
N PHE A 109 9.15 -23.96 2.72
CA PHE A 109 8.34 -24.18 1.53
C PHE A 109 7.83 -22.87 0.94
N ILE A 110 7.99 -22.73 -0.37
CA ILE A 110 7.53 -21.56 -1.12
C ILE A 110 6.53 -21.96 -2.20
N GLY A 111 5.84 -20.97 -2.75
CA GLY A 111 4.86 -21.17 -3.81
C GLY A 111 3.45 -21.36 -3.26
N ARG A 112 2.50 -21.39 -4.21
CA ARG A 112 1.07 -21.39 -3.90
C ARG A 112 0.45 -22.77 -4.01
N ASN A 113 1.12 -23.69 -4.66
CA ASN A 113 0.56 -24.97 -5.03
C ASN A 113 1.35 -26.09 -4.36
N SER A 114 0.65 -27.13 -3.96
CA SER A 114 1.23 -28.40 -3.55
C SER A 114 0.86 -29.48 -4.57
N PHE A 115 1.73 -30.49 -4.71
CA PHE A 115 1.57 -31.52 -5.73
C PHE A 115 1.55 -32.91 -5.12
N ILE A 116 0.79 -33.82 -5.72
CA ILE A 116 0.87 -35.26 -5.47
C ILE A 116 1.61 -35.89 -6.65
N VAL A 117 2.71 -36.56 -6.33
CA VAL A 117 3.50 -37.35 -7.27
C VAL A 117 3.20 -38.81 -6.98
N VAL A 118 2.49 -39.43 -7.93
CA VAL A 118 2.20 -40.86 -7.94
C VAL A 118 2.89 -41.50 -9.15
N PRO A 119 3.22 -42.80 -9.09
CA PRO A 119 3.70 -43.52 -10.26
C PRO A 119 2.67 -43.44 -11.41
N GLY A 120 3.16 -43.41 -12.65
CA GLY A 120 2.37 -43.14 -13.86
C GLY A 120 1.21 -44.12 -14.06
N TRP A 121 0.04 -43.77 -13.54
CA TRP A 121 -1.19 -44.58 -13.62
C TRP A 121 -1.89 -44.47 -14.98
N GLU A 122 -1.55 -43.45 -15.78
CA GLU A 122 -2.34 -43.03 -16.94
C GLU A 122 -2.16 -43.90 -18.21
N LYS A 123 -1.15 -44.76 -18.28
CA LYS A 123 -0.92 -45.63 -19.45
C LYS A 123 -0.49 -47.03 -19.04
N LYS A 124 -1.45 -47.90 -18.72
CA LYS A 124 -1.24 -49.34 -18.53
C LYS A 124 -1.09 -50.04 -19.88
N THR A 125 -0.05 -49.69 -20.64
CA THR A 125 0.12 -50.21 -22.01
C THR A 125 1.42 -50.96 -22.25
N SER A 126 2.41 -50.91 -21.34
CA SER A 126 3.66 -51.68 -21.49
C SER A 126 4.16 -52.30 -20.18
N GLU A 127 4.87 -53.43 -20.25
CA GLU A 127 5.53 -54.08 -19.10
C GLU A 127 6.52 -53.14 -18.40
N ARG A 128 7.18 -52.27 -19.18
CA ARG A 128 8.11 -51.25 -18.69
C ARG A 128 7.43 -50.28 -17.71
N ASP A 129 6.18 -49.89 -17.97
CA ASP A 129 5.45 -48.96 -17.11
C ASP A 129 5.10 -49.61 -15.76
N MET A 130 4.81 -50.92 -15.76
CA MET A 130 4.57 -51.68 -14.52
C MET A 130 5.84 -51.84 -13.68
N GLU A 131 6.99 -52.08 -14.30
CA GLU A 131 8.28 -52.16 -13.61
C GLU A 131 8.69 -50.81 -13.02
N ALA A 132 8.54 -49.72 -13.77
CA ALA A 132 8.78 -48.36 -13.29
C ALA A 132 7.86 -48.00 -12.11
N MET A 133 6.59 -48.41 -12.17
CA MET A 133 5.64 -48.24 -11.06
C MET A 133 6.09 -49.00 -9.81
N ARG A 134 6.42 -50.29 -9.91
CA ARG A 134 6.92 -51.09 -8.77
C ARG A 134 8.18 -50.51 -8.16
N THR A 135 9.10 -50.06 -9.00
CA THR A 135 10.36 -49.42 -8.56
C THR A 135 10.09 -48.12 -7.82
N THR A 136 9.19 -47.28 -8.35
CA THR A 136 8.80 -46.03 -7.71
C THR A 136 8.13 -46.27 -6.36
N LEU A 137 7.19 -47.21 -6.28
CA LEU A 137 6.54 -47.56 -5.01
C LEU A 137 7.55 -48.08 -3.98
N SER A 138 8.46 -48.97 -4.39
CA SER A 138 9.52 -49.50 -3.52
C SER A 138 10.43 -48.38 -3.02
N LEU A 139 10.75 -47.41 -3.87
CA LEU A 139 11.50 -46.22 -3.49
C LEU A 139 10.75 -45.38 -2.44
N ILE A 140 9.45 -45.13 -2.64
CA ILE A 140 8.66 -44.33 -1.69
C ILE A 140 8.58 -45.02 -0.33
N THR A 141 8.35 -46.35 -0.31
CA THR A 141 8.35 -47.14 0.92
C THR A 141 9.71 -47.08 1.61
N ALA A 142 10.81 -47.27 0.87
CA ALA A 142 12.15 -47.15 1.45
C ALA A 142 12.43 -45.74 1.99
N MET A 143 11.96 -44.69 1.31
CA MET A 143 12.08 -43.32 1.79
C MET A 143 11.32 -43.10 3.10
N GLN A 144 10.13 -43.69 3.21
CA GLN A 144 9.29 -43.62 4.41
C GLN A 144 9.92 -44.38 5.60
N GLU A 145 10.47 -45.58 5.36
CA GLU A 145 11.13 -46.38 6.39
C GLU A 145 12.42 -45.73 6.93
N ASN A 146 13.13 -44.98 6.09
CA ASN A 146 14.40 -44.34 6.45
C ASN A 146 14.24 -42.87 6.87
N ASP A 147 13.02 -42.33 6.91
CA ASP A 147 12.72 -40.91 7.18
C ASP A 147 13.55 -39.93 6.31
N VAL A 148 13.64 -40.25 5.02
CA VAL A 148 14.37 -39.46 4.02
C VAL A 148 13.42 -38.84 3.00
N ILE A 149 13.83 -37.67 2.52
CA ILE A 149 13.13 -36.90 1.49
C ILE A 149 14.05 -36.71 0.29
N ALA A 150 13.45 -36.62 -0.90
CA ALA A 150 14.19 -36.41 -2.13
C ALA A 150 14.14 -34.94 -2.54
N ILE A 151 15.29 -34.36 -2.86
CA ILE A 151 15.39 -33.03 -3.47
C ILE A 151 15.54 -33.22 -4.97
N CYS A 152 14.63 -32.61 -5.71
CA CYS A 152 14.54 -32.74 -7.15
C CYS A 152 14.60 -31.39 -7.84
N ARG A 153 15.23 -31.42 -9.01
CA ARG A 153 15.13 -30.39 -10.03
C ARG A 153 13.86 -30.63 -10.83
N TYR A 154 12.93 -29.69 -10.82
CA TYR A 154 11.65 -29.79 -11.51
C TYR A 154 11.46 -28.66 -12.52
N ALA A 155 11.23 -29.01 -13.79
CA ALA A 155 10.79 -28.09 -14.82
C ALA A 155 9.46 -28.61 -15.39
N PRO A 156 8.33 -27.91 -15.21
CA PRO A 156 7.04 -28.37 -15.74
C PRO A 156 7.00 -28.44 -17.28
N ASP A 157 7.77 -27.58 -17.95
CA ASP A 157 7.88 -27.52 -19.40
C ASP A 157 9.26 -26.94 -19.78
N ALA A 158 9.71 -27.17 -21.01
CA ALA A 158 11.00 -26.70 -21.52
C ALA A 158 11.13 -25.16 -21.52
N ALA A 159 10.00 -24.47 -21.71
CA ALA A 159 9.93 -23.00 -21.69
C ALA A 159 9.76 -22.41 -20.28
N LYS A 160 9.54 -23.23 -19.25
CA LYS A 160 9.30 -22.74 -17.89
C LYS A 160 10.58 -22.76 -17.07
N HIS A 161 10.72 -21.77 -16.20
CA HIS A 161 11.84 -21.69 -15.28
C HIS A 161 11.91 -22.90 -14.36
N LEU A 162 13.15 -23.21 -13.99
CA LEU A 162 13.46 -24.30 -13.12
C LEU A 162 12.98 -24.05 -11.69
N GLN A 163 12.50 -25.11 -11.05
CA GLN A 163 12.04 -25.11 -9.67
C GLN A 163 12.78 -26.19 -8.88
N LEU A 164 13.19 -25.85 -7.66
CA LEU A 164 13.65 -26.83 -6.69
C LEU A 164 12.44 -27.40 -5.95
N MET A 165 12.36 -28.73 -5.80
CA MET A 165 11.21 -29.39 -5.18
C MET A 165 11.67 -30.43 -4.16
N ALA A 166 11.05 -30.44 -2.99
CA ALA A 166 11.12 -31.54 -2.03
C ALA A 166 10.00 -32.54 -2.32
N LEU A 167 10.35 -33.81 -2.44
CA LEU A 167 9.42 -34.94 -2.50
C LEU A 167 9.43 -35.65 -1.15
N ILE A 168 8.32 -35.54 -0.43
CA ILE A 168 8.15 -36.07 0.92
C ILE A 168 7.29 -37.33 0.83
N PRO A 169 7.75 -38.50 1.33
CA PRO A 169 6.95 -39.71 1.31
C PRO A 169 5.78 -39.58 2.29
N GLN A 170 4.60 -39.92 1.82
CA GLN A 170 3.35 -39.88 2.58
C GLN A 170 2.55 -41.15 2.28
N LYS A 171 1.71 -41.55 3.23
CA LYS A 171 0.80 -42.69 3.09
C LYS A 171 -0.62 -42.19 3.26
N ASP A 172 -1.48 -42.59 2.35
CA ASP A 172 -2.91 -42.32 2.46
C ASP A 172 -3.53 -43.22 3.55
N GLU A 173 -4.24 -42.63 4.51
CA GLU A 173 -4.80 -43.38 5.65
C GLU A 173 -5.99 -44.28 5.23
N GLU A 174 -6.76 -43.88 4.21
CA GLU A 174 -7.94 -44.62 3.77
C GLU A 174 -7.59 -45.74 2.80
N LEU A 175 -6.68 -45.48 1.86
CA LEU A 175 -6.34 -46.38 0.75
C LEU A 175 -5.05 -47.16 1.00
N ASP A 176 -4.30 -46.85 2.05
CA ASP A 176 -3.00 -47.43 2.38
C ASP A 176 -1.93 -47.25 1.27
N LEU A 177 -2.16 -46.30 0.35
CA LEU A 177 -1.32 -46.11 -0.83
C LEU A 177 -0.18 -45.10 -0.55
N PRO A 178 1.09 -45.48 -0.80
CA PRO A 178 2.21 -44.56 -0.66
C PRO A 178 2.29 -43.60 -1.86
N TYR A 179 2.53 -42.33 -1.58
CA TYR A 179 2.70 -41.27 -2.56
C TYR A 179 3.78 -40.27 -2.14
N LEU A 180 4.20 -39.41 -3.06
CA LEU A 180 5.13 -38.32 -2.77
C LEU A 180 4.40 -36.98 -2.78
N LEU A 181 4.47 -36.24 -1.69
CA LEU A 181 4.05 -34.85 -1.63
C LEU A 181 5.17 -33.95 -2.18
N GLY A 182 4.90 -33.26 -3.29
CA GLY A 182 5.80 -32.32 -3.93
C GLY A 182 5.57 -30.90 -3.44
N LEU A 183 6.55 -30.33 -2.76
CA LEU A 183 6.55 -28.94 -2.28
C LEU A 183 7.76 -28.18 -2.84
N ARG A 184 7.57 -26.94 -3.28
CA ARG A 184 8.65 -26.15 -3.86
C ARG A 184 9.56 -25.60 -2.75
N LEU A 185 10.86 -25.70 -2.98
CA LEU A 185 11.91 -25.16 -2.13
C LEU A 185 12.41 -23.80 -2.65
N PRO A 186 12.92 -22.94 -1.76
CA PRO A 186 13.44 -21.62 -2.12
C PRO A 186 14.83 -21.75 -2.74
N PHE A 187 15.17 -20.81 -3.61
CA PHE A 187 16.58 -20.56 -3.95
C PHE A 187 17.22 -19.63 -2.90
N ALA A 188 18.55 -19.46 -2.99
CA ALA A 188 19.27 -18.59 -2.06
C ALA A 188 18.77 -17.14 -2.10
N GLU A 189 18.34 -16.68 -3.29
CA GLU A 189 17.80 -15.35 -3.54
C GLU A 189 16.40 -15.14 -2.93
N ASP A 190 15.65 -16.23 -2.70
CA ASP A 190 14.32 -16.17 -2.06
C ASP A 190 14.43 -16.02 -0.54
N MET A 191 15.57 -16.38 0.05
CA MET A 191 15.80 -16.35 1.49
C MET A 191 16.11 -14.94 1.98
N ARG A 192 15.37 -14.47 2.99
CA ARG A 192 15.57 -13.16 3.61
C ARG A 192 16.20 -13.32 4.99
N PRO A 193 17.47 -12.93 5.18
CA PRO A 193 18.12 -13.02 6.49
C PRO A 193 17.66 -11.86 7.37
N PHE A 194 16.55 -12.06 8.08
CA PHE A 194 16.13 -11.16 9.14
C PHE A 194 16.74 -11.60 10.47
N ASN A 195 17.50 -10.71 11.08
CA ASN A 195 18.04 -10.93 12.42
C ASN A 195 17.05 -10.35 13.44
N PHE A 196 16.40 -11.23 14.19
CA PHE A 196 15.53 -10.86 15.29
C PHE A 196 16.27 -11.01 16.62
N SER A 197 16.03 -10.09 17.56
CA SER A 197 16.51 -10.23 18.93
C SER A 197 15.90 -11.45 19.60
N THR A 198 16.68 -12.16 20.41
CA THR A 198 16.19 -13.33 21.15
C THR A 198 15.28 -12.85 22.29
N LEU A 199 14.00 -13.23 22.25
CA LEU A 199 12.99 -12.79 23.22
C LEU A 199 13.41 -13.12 24.67
N ASP A 200 14.05 -14.26 24.90
CA ASP A 200 14.51 -14.72 26.23
C ASP A 200 15.51 -13.77 26.91
N ALA A 201 16.28 -13.02 26.11
CA ALA A 201 17.31 -12.13 26.61
C ALA A 201 16.83 -10.67 26.72
N THR A 202 15.92 -10.24 25.83
CA THR A 202 15.52 -8.83 25.69
C THR A 202 14.17 -8.49 26.31
N CYS A 203 13.27 -9.46 26.50
CA CYS A 203 11.93 -9.21 27.01
C CYS A 203 11.81 -9.55 28.50
N PRO A 204 10.95 -8.83 29.26
CA PRO A 204 10.60 -9.23 30.61
C PRO A 204 10.05 -10.66 30.62
N LYS A 205 10.51 -11.49 31.55
CA LYS A 205 9.98 -12.83 31.71
C LYS A 205 8.53 -12.77 32.21
N PRO A 206 7.63 -13.61 31.67
CA PRO A 206 6.25 -13.67 32.15
C PRO A 206 6.22 -14.08 33.63
N SER A 207 5.28 -13.53 34.38
CA SER A 207 5.05 -13.92 35.77
C SER A 207 4.49 -15.35 35.85
N HIS A 208 4.60 -15.99 37.03
CA HIS A 208 4.03 -17.33 37.21
C HIS A 208 2.51 -17.35 36.99
N ASN A 209 1.81 -16.29 37.40
CA ASN A 209 0.37 -16.15 37.17
C ASN A 209 0.05 -16.03 35.67
N GLN A 210 0.83 -15.26 34.92
CA GLN A 210 0.66 -15.14 33.47
C GLN A 210 0.91 -16.46 32.75
N LEU A 211 1.91 -17.24 33.18
CA LEU A 211 2.15 -18.58 32.64
C LEU A 211 0.95 -19.50 32.91
N ASN A 212 0.45 -19.55 34.15
CA ASN A 212 -0.69 -20.38 34.50
C ASN A 212 -1.96 -19.99 33.73
N LEU A 213 -2.21 -18.69 33.50
CA LEU A 213 -3.35 -18.23 32.69
C LEU A 213 -3.24 -18.68 31.23
N VAL A 214 -2.04 -18.65 30.66
CA VAL A 214 -1.80 -19.11 29.29
C VAL A 214 -1.96 -20.63 29.20
N ASP A 215 -1.46 -21.39 30.18
CA ASP A 215 -1.63 -22.84 30.23
C ASP A 215 -3.12 -23.22 30.35
N GLU A 216 -3.86 -22.57 31.25
CA GLU A 216 -5.32 -22.80 31.41
C GLU A 216 -6.09 -22.44 30.12
N LEU A 217 -5.67 -21.37 29.43
CA LEU A 217 -6.26 -20.99 28.15
C LEU A 217 -6.00 -22.05 27.07
N ILE A 218 -4.77 -22.58 26.98
CA ILE A 218 -4.41 -23.64 26.04
C ILE A 218 -5.29 -24.87 26.31
N ASP A 219 -5.40 -25.31 27.56
CA ASP A 219 -6.20 -26.49 27.93
C ASP A 219 -7.69 -26.30 27.61
N THR A 220 -8.23 -25.09 27.81
CA THR A 220 -9.66 -24.80 27.62
C THR A 220 -10.02 -24.57 26.15
N MET A 221 -9.13 -23.96 25.36
CA MET A 221 -9.36 -23.60 23.95
C MET A 221 -8.71 -24.56 22.94
N GLN A 222 -8.21 -25.72 23.39
CA GLN A 222 -7.66 -26.72 22.49
C GLN A 222 -8.76 -27.37 21.64
N PHE A 223 -8.58 -27.35 20.32
CA PHE A 223 -9.43 -28.12 19.40
C PHE A 223 -9.12 -29.61 19.54
N SER A 224 -10.10 -30.38 20.02
CA SER A 224 -10.04 -31.83 20.16
C SER A 224 -11.30 -32.47 19.57
N ALA A 225 -11.26 -33.77 19.31
CA ALA A 225 -12.42 -34.51 18.79
C ALA A 225 -13.66 -34.43 19.72
N GLU A 226 -13.47 -34.18 21.01
CA GLU A 226 -14.53 -34.09 22.02
C GLU A 226 -15.09 -32.65 22.17
N ASN A 227 -14.27 -31.63 21.92
CA ASN A 227 -14.60 -30.21 22.15
C ASN A 227 -15.03 -29.45 20.87
N GLY A 228 -15.25 -30.18 19.78
CA GLY A 228 -15.58 -29.63 18.47
C GLY A 228 -14.34 -29.50 17.59
N SER A 229 -14.19 -30.41 16.64
CA SER A 229 -13.19 -30.29 15.59
C SER A 229 -13.62 -29.20 14.62
N LEU A 230 -12.96 -28.03 14.66
CA LEU A 230 -12.99 -27.12 13.52
C LEU A 230 -12.13 -27.76 12.43
N GLU A 231 -12.79 -28.26 11.39
CA GLU A 231 -12.13 -28.73 10.17
C GLU A 231 -12.13 -27.58 9.15
N PRO A 232 -11.13 -26.67 9.17
CA PRO A 232 -11.10 -25.53 8.27
C PRO A 232 -11.02 -25.97 6.80
N GLU A 233 -10.44 -27.14 6.52
CA GLU A 233 -10.35 -27.71 5.18
C GLU A 233 -11.72 -28.11 4.61
N SER A 234 -12.68 -28.44 5.48
CA SER A 234 -14.06 -28.78 5.12
C SER A 234 -14.91 -27.53 4.86
N VAL A 235 -14.41 -26.33 5.20
CA VAL A 235 -15.11 -25.05 5.01
C VAL A 235 -14.73 -24.44 3.66
N LEU A 236 -15.72 -24.35 2.77
CA LEU A 236 -15.56 -23.66 1.48
C LEU A 236 -15.26 -22.17 1.69
N ASN A 237 -14.44 -21.59 0.81
CA ASN A 237 -14.06 -20.18 0.88
C ASN A 237 -15.33 -19.27 0.91
N PRO A 238 -15.55 -18.50 2.00
CA PRO A 238 -16.77 -17.70 2.18
C PRO A 238 -16.88 -16.56 1.16
N PHE A 239 -15.77 -16.14 0.54
CA PHE A 239 -15.76 -15.11 -0.49
C PHE A 239 -16.67 -15.47 -1.67
N PHE A 240 -16.56 -16.69 -2.20
CA PHE A 240 -17.36 -17.11 -3.36
C PHE A 240 -18.84 -17.27 -3.02
N GLN A 241 -19.14 -17.79 -1.83
CA GLN A 241 -20.52 -17.91 -1.38
C GLN A 241 -21.18 -16.54 -1.25
N ARG A 242 -20.47 -15.56 -0.66
CA ARG A 242 -20.97 -14.18 -0.56
C ARG A 242 -21.13 -13.52 -1.93
N GLN A 243 -20.16 -13.70 -2.83
CA GLN A 243 -20.26 -13.16 -4.19
C GLN A 243 -21.47 -13.73 -4.93
N CYS A 244 -21.71 -15.05 -4.86
CA CYS A 244 -22.86 -15.70 -5.47
C CYS A 244 -24.19 -15.23 -4.87
N THR A 245 -24.26 -15.06 -3.55
CA THR A 245 -25.44 -14.50 -2.87
C THR A 245 -25.73 -13.07 -3.33
N ALA A 246 -24.69 -12.22 -3.40
CA ALA A 246 -24.81 -10.85 -3.88
C ALA A 246 -25.34 -10.80 -5.33
N MET A 247 -24.75 -11.61 -6.21
CA MET A 247 -25.18 -11.70 -7.62
C MET A 247 -26.62 -12.20 -7.75
N LYS A 248 -27.02 -13.21 -6.96
CA LYS A 248 -28.39 -13.73 -6.94
C LYS A 248 -29.38 -12.65 -6.51
N LEU A 249 -29.10 -11.93 -5.43
CA LEU A 249 -29.94 -10.86 -4.91
C LEU A 249 -30.10 -9.72 -5.91
N LYS A 250 -29.01 -9.35 -6.59
CA LYS A 250 -29.03 -8.33 -7.66
C LYS A 250 -29.81 -8.81 -8.90
N ALA A 251 -29.58 -10.04 -9.35
CA ALA A 251 -30.23 -10.61 -10.54
C ALA A 251 -31.74 -10.84 -10.37
N LEU A 252 -32.18 -11.20 -9.16
CA LEU A 252 -33.60 -11.42 -8.86
C LEU A 252 -34.38 -10.11 -8.60
N ASN A 253 -33.77 -8.94 -8.85
CA ASN A 253 -34.39 -7.62 -8.74
C ASN A 253 -35.12 -7.40 -7.41
N THR A 254 -34.54 -7.86 -6.29
CA THR A 254 -35.08 -7.54 -4.95
C THR A 254 -34.95 -6.04 -4.64
N PHE A 255 -34.17 -5.30 -5.43
CA PHE A 255 -33.91 -3.87 -5.32
C PHE A 255 -34.45 -3.15 -6.56
N ARG A 256 -35.76 -2.89 -6.60
CA ARG A 256 -36.37 -2.04 -7.65
C ARG A 256 -36.00 -0.56 -7.52
N ASN A 257 -35.43 -0.13 -6.39
CA ASN A 257 -35.17 1.28 -6.08
C ASN A 257 -33.76 1.45 -5.50
N GLY A 258 -32.69 1.35 -6.31
CA GLY A 258 -31.36 1.97 -6.08
C GLY A 258 -30.62 1.83 -4.73
N ASP A 259 -31.17 1.13 -3.74
CA ASP A 259 -30.63 1.03 -2.37
C ASP A 259 -29.64 -0.15 -2.30
N ASP A 260 -28.52 0.00 -2.99
CA ASP A 260 -27.39 -0.94 -2.90
C ASP A 260 -26.82 -1.02 -1.46
N SER A 261 -27.15 -0.05 -0.60
CA SER A 261 -26.82 -0.05 0.83
C SER A 261 -27.42 -1.24 1.59
N LYS A 262 -28.61 -1.71 1.23
CA LYS A 262 -29.30 -2.84 1.88
C LYS A 262 -28.73 -4.20 1.46
N ILE A 263 -27.98 -4.25 0.36
CA ILE A 263 -27.32 -5.48 -0.11
C ILE A 263 -26.24 -5.92 0.88
N CYS A 264 -25.49 -4.98 1.45
CA CYS A 264 -24.46 -5.27 2.45
C CYS A 264 -25.03 -5.95 3.70
N ASP A 265 -26.17 -5.45 4.20
CA ASP A 265 -26.85 -6.02 5.38
C ASP A 265 -27.43 -7.42 5.10
N LEU A 266 -27.89 -7.67 3.87
CA LEU A 266 -28.43 -8.95 3.43
C LEU A 266 -27.36 -9.99 3.07
N ILE A 267 -26.12 -9.56 2.80
CA ILE A 267 -24.95 -10.43 2.63
C ILE A 267 -24.17 -10.57 3.95
N ALA A 268 -24.74 -10.13 5.07
CA ALA A 268 -24.22 -10.49 6.38
C ALA A 268 -23.97 -12.02 6.43
N PRO A 269 -22.87 -12.47 7.06
CA PRO A 269 -22.54 -13.88 7.09
C PRO A 269 -23.74 -14.65 7.65
N SER A 270 -24.26 -15.57 6.83
CA SER A 270 -25.35 -16.44 7.25
C SER A 270 -24.96 -17.17 8.53
N SER A 271 -25.93 -17.52 9.36
CA SER A 271 -25.68 -18.33 10.56
C SER A 271 -24.91 -19.62 10.25
N PHE A 272 -25.10 -20.16 9.04
CA PHE A 272 -24.34 -21.28 8.50
C PHE A 272 -22.85 -20.95 8.29
N LEU A 273 -22.53 -19.80 7.67
CA LEU A 273 -21.15 -19.36 7.49
C LEU A 273 -20.47 -19.07 8.82
N LYS A 274 -21.18 -18.45 9.78
CA LYS A 274 -20.64 -18.19 11.11
C LYS A 274 -20.27 -19.48 11.85
N ARG A 275 -21.12 -20.51 11.77
CA ARG A 275 -20.87 -21.81 12.40
C ARG A 275 -19.54 -22.47 11.97
N GLY A 276 -19.12 -22.27 10.72
CA GLY A 276 -17.86 -22.83 10.21
C GLY A 276 -16.64 -21.94 10.41
N LEU A 277 -16.82 -20.67 10.76
CA LEU A 277 -15.73 -19.68 10.88
C LEU A 277 -15.45 -19.28 12.33
N GLU A 278 -16.43 -19.43 13.22
CA GLU A 278 -16.31 -19.13 14.64
C GLU A 278 -16.06 -20.42 15.42
N PRO A 279 -15.28 -20.37 16.52
CA PRO A 279 -15.11 -21.51 17.42
C PRO A 279 -16.44 -21.87 18.11
N ASP A 280 -16.52 -23.08 18.68
CA ASP A 280 -17.73 -23.53 19.37
C ASP A 280 -18.09 -22.58 20.52
N ALA A 281 -19.38 -22.21 20.61
CA ALA A 281 -19.87 -21.28 21.60
C ALA A 281 -19.64 -21.78 23.03
N LYS A 282 -19.70 -23.10 23.24
CA LYS A 282 -19.40 -23.72 24.54
C LYS A 282 -17.95 -23.52 24.96
N MET A 283 -17.01 -23.64 24.01
CA MET A 283 -15.59 -23.41 24.25
C MET A 283 -15.34 -21.95 24.66
N LEU A 284 -15.98 -21.01 23.96
CA LEU A 284 -15.91 -19.59 24.30
C LEU A 284 -16.48 -19.32 25.71
N GLU A 285 -17.63 -19.87 26.04
CA GLU A 285 -18.27 -19.73 27.36
C GLU A 285 -17.37 -20.30 28.48
N CYS A 286 -16.77 -21.47 28.27
CA CYS A 286 -15.83 -22.07 29.23
C CYS A 286 -14.53 -21.28 29.38
N SER A 287 -14.08 -20.57 28.35
CA SER A 287 -12.86 -19.75 28.39
C SER A 287 -13.08 -18.34 28.93
N GLN A 288 -14.32 -17.93 29.14
CA GLN A 288 -14.65 -16.52 29.39
C GLN A 288 -14.01 -15.98 30.66
N HIS A 289 -13.98 -16.75 31.76
CA HIS A 289 -13.34 -16.32 33.01
C HIS A 289 -11.83 -16.16 32.86
N ILE A 290 -11.18 -16.95 31.99
CA ILE A 290 -9.73 -16.88 31.72
C ILE A 290 -9.43 -15.62 30.90
N LEU A 291 -10.23 -15.35 29.86
CA LEU A 291 -10.08 -14.16 29.03
C LEU A 291 -10.28 -12.88 29.86
N ASP A 292 -11.28 -12.88 30.75
CA ASP A 292 -11.52 -11.77 31.68
C ASP A 292 -10.34 -11.59 32.66
N ALA A 293 -9.76 -12.68 33.16
CA ALA A 293 -8.59 -12.64 34.03
C ALA A 293 -7.32 -12.14 33.30
N MET A 294 -7.11 -12.56 32.06
CA MET A 294 -6.00 -12.09 31.21
C MET A 294 -6.10 -10.61 30.87
N ASN A 295 -7.32 -10.09 30.74
CA ASN A 295 -7.58 -8.67 30.47
C ASN A 295 -7.54 -7.80 31.74
N SER A 296 -7.40 -8.40 32.93
CA SER A 296 -7.29 -7.65 34.18
C SER A 296 -5.89 -7.05 34.36
N ASP A 297 -5.82 -5.79 34.78
CA ASP A 297 -4.55 -5.09 35.01
C ASP A 297 -3.76 -5.64 36.21
N GLU A 298 -4.43 -6.30 37.17
CA GLU A 298 -3.80 -6.81 38.39
C GLU A 298 -3.17 -8.19 38.22
N ASN A 299 -3.79 -9.08 37.43
CA ASN A 299 -3.39 -10.49 37.33
C ASN A 299 -2.94 -10.91 35.93
N GLY A 300 -3.29 -10.15 34.89
CA GLY A 300 -3.14 -10.53 33.49
C GLY A 300 -2.02 -9.80 32.74
N PHE A 301 -2.32 -9.36 31.52
CA PHE A 301 -1.41 -8.64 30.63
C PHE A 301 -1.85 -7.19 30.50
N SER A 302 -1.03 -6.25 31.02
CA SER A 302 -1.30 -4.83 30.84
C SER A 302 -1.00 -4.43 29.39
N LEU A 303 -2.06 -4.15 28.64
CA LEU A 303 -1.98 -3.73 27.23
C LEU A 303 -2.37 -2.25 27.15
N GLN A 304 -1.50 -1.46 26.53
CA GLN A 304 -1.79 -0.05 26.21
C GLN A 304 -1.91 0.10 24.70
N GLU A 305 -3.05 0.63 24.24
CA GLU A 305 -3.21 0.96 22.84
C GLU A 305 -2.26 2.12 22.51
N VAL A 306 -1.26 1.83 21.69
CA VAL A 306 -0.47 2.88 21.07
C VAL A 306 -1.31 3.48 19.96
N VAL A 307 -2.01 4.59 20.26
CA VAL A 307 -2.64 5.43 19.26
C VAL A 307 -1.52 6.02 18.41
N LYS A 308 -1.18 5.30 17.33
CA LYS A 308 -0.36 5.88 16.28
C LYS A 308 -1.13 7.10 15.82
N MET A 309 -0.55 8.29 16.00
CA MET A 309 -1.03 9.49 15.33
C MET A 309 -0.96 9.18 13.83
N LYS A 310 -2.06 8.66 13.27
CA LYS A 310 -2.29 8.73 11.85
C LYS A 310 -2.23 10.21 11.59
N ARG A 311 -1.26 10.65 10.77
CA ARG A 311 -1.33 11.99 10.18
C ARG A 311 -2.79 12.15 9.77
N PRO A 312 -3.53 13.14 10.29
CA PRO A 312 -4.90 13.34 9.85
C PRO A 312 -4.80 13.35 8.34
N LYS A 313 -5.58 12.47 7.70
CA LYS A 313 -5.65 12.46 6.25
C LYS A 313 -6.18 13.87 5.96
N GLN A 314 -5.28 14.77 5.55
CA GLN A 314 -5.70 16.07 5.06
C GLN A 314 -6.60 15.70 3.89
N GLU A 315 -7.91 15.80 4.10
CA GLU A 315 -8.80 16.11 3.01
C GLU A 315 -8.34 17.47 2.53
N ILE A 316 -7.33 17.45 1.67
CA ILE A 316 -7.15 18.49 0.69
C ILE A 316 -8.47 18.42 -0.08
N ARG A 317 -9.44 19.26 0.30
CA ARG A 317 -10.51 19.62 -0.61
C ARG A 317 -9.78 20.01 -1.88
N GLN A 318 -10.14 19.34 -2.97
CA GLN A 318 -9.60 19.63 -4.28
C GLN A 318 -10.08 21.05 -4.63
N GLU A 319 -9.37 22.05 -4.11
CA GLU A 319 -9.59 23.45 -4.45
C GLU A 319 -9.02 23.61 -5.85
N ASP A 320 -9.92 23.89 -6.78
CA ASP A 320 -9.64 24.00 -8.20
C ASP A 320 -8.75 25.22 -8.41
N ILE A 321 -7.48 24.99 -8.77
CA ILE A 321 -6.46 26.05 -9.01
C ILE A 321 -6.98 27.08 -10.03
N SER A 322 -7.91 26.67 -10.89
CA SER A 322 -8.66 27.50 -11.84
C SER A 322 -9.38 28.69 -11.18
N GLU A 323 -9.95 28.49 -9.99
CA GLU A 323 -10.65 29.55 -9.25
C GLU A 323 -9.65 30.58 -8.69
N TRP A 324 -8.46 30.14 -8.27
CA TRP A 324 -7.40 31.01 -7.75
C TRP A 324 -6.72 31.86 -8.82
N LEU A 325 -6.47 31.28 -10.00
CA LEU A 325 -5.93 32.02 -11.15
C LEU A 325 -6.90 33.10 -11.63
N ALA A 326 -8.21 32.82 -11.60
CA ALA A 326 -9.25 33.80 -11.94
C ALA A 326 -9.32 34.97 -10.94
N GLU A 327 -9.08 34.72 -9.64
CA GLU A 327 -9.04 35.78 -8.61
C GLU A 327 -7.81 36.69 -8.72
N LEU A 328 -6.64 36.13 -9.08
CA LEU A 328 -5.44 36.90 -9.38
C LEU A 328 -5.61 37.80 -10.62
N GLU A 329 -6.15 37.26 -11.71
CA GLU A 329 -6.40 38.04 -12.93
C GLU A 329 -7.39 39.19 -12.69
N ALA A 330 -8.36 39.00 -11.78
CA ALA A 330 -9.28 40.06 -11.38
C ALA A 330 -8.57 41.16 -10.57
N SER A 331 -7.73 40.78 -9.60
CA SER A 331 -6.98 41.72 -8.76
C SER A 331 -5.93 42.53 -9.54
N GLN A 332 -5.29 41.92 -10.55
CA GLN A 332 -4.37 42.66 -11.44
C GLN A 332 -5.09 43.64 -12.37
N LYS A 333 -6.32 43.33 -12.82
CA LYS A 333 -7.14 44.27 -13.60
C LYS A 333 -7.60 45.46 -12.75
N ASP A 334 -7.93 45.22 -11.48
CA ASP A 334 -8.36 46.27 -10.55
C ASP A 334 -7.19 47.21 -10.16
N GLU A 335 -5.96 46.71 -10.01
CA GLU A 335 -4.77 47.58 -9.78
C GLU A 335 -4.47 48.51 -10.98
N VAL A 336 -4.80 48.09 -12.20
CA VAL A 336 -4.64 48.92 -13.41
C VAL A 336 -5.74 49.99 -13.51
N GLU A 337 -6.95 49.71 -13.00
CA GLU A 337 -8.05 50.69 -12.96
C GLU A 337 -7.95 51.67 -11.79
N GLU A 338 -7.44 51.26 -10.62
CA GLU A 338 -7.29 52.14 -9.44
C GLU A 338 -6.24 53.25 -9.64
N LYS A 339 -5.22 53.04 -10.48
CA LYS A 339 -4.29 54.11 -10.88
C LYS A 339 -4.96 55.27 -11.64
N LYS A 340 -6.23 55.13 -12.06
CA LYS A 340 -6.99 56.18 -12.76
C LYS A 340 -8.07 56.86 -11.91
N LYS A 341 -8.40 56.39 -10.70
CA LYS A 341 -9.44 57.03 -9.87
C LYS A 341 -9.11 57.01 -8.37
N ASN A 342 -8.85 58.21 -7.83
CA ASN A 342 -8.73 58.49 -6.40
C ASN A 342 -10.08 58.30 -5.66
N VAL A 343 -10.54 57.06 -5.46
CA VAL A 343 -11.68 56.74 -4.57
C VAL A 343 -11.44 55.39 -3.91
N LYS A 344 -11.08 55.38 -2.62
CA LYS A 344 -11.01 54.17 -1.79
C LYS A 344 -12.44 53.62 -1.56
N LYS A 345 -12.76 52.48 -2.16
CA LYS A 345 -13.82 51.57 -1.70
C LYS A 345 -13.16 50.23 -1.36
N PRO A 346 -13.53 49.56 -0.25
CA PRO A 346 -12.91 48.29 0.11
C PRO A 346 -13.45 47.20 -0.83
N THR A 347 -12.59 46.70 -1.70
CA THR A 347 -12.81 45.51 -2.52
C THR A 347 -12.93 44.32 -1.56
N SER A 348 -14.07 43.63 -1.57
CA SER A 348 -14.28 42.44 -0.74
C SER A 348 -13.50 41.26 -1.33
N ASN A 349 -12.26 41.08 -0.90
CA ASN A 349 -11.51 39.86 -1.15
C ASN A 349 -12.19 38.72 -0.38
N LYS A 350 -12.83 37.78 -1.09
CA LYS A 350 -13.49 36.59 -0.49
C LYS A 350 -12.56 35.82 0.46
N PHE A 351 -11.26 35.82 0.19
CA PHE A 351 -10.23 35.27 1.07
C PHE A 351 -10.19 35.98 2.43
N ILE A 352 -10.19 37.31 2.46
CA ILE A 352 -10.12 38.10 3.70
C ILE A 352 -11.34 37.84 4.56
N ASP A 353 -12.54 37.80 3.96
CA ASP A 353 -13.77 37.54 4.71
C ASP A 353 -13.81 36.12 5.27
N ARG A 354 -13.31 35.12 4.51
CA ARG A 354 -13.19 33.73 4.97
C ARG A 354 -12.13 33.60 6.07
N ALA A 355 -10.96 34.22 5.91
CA ALA A 355 -9.88 34.20 6.88
C ALA A 355 -10.30 34.89 8.18
N ARG A 356 -10.95 36.06 8.09
CA ARG A 356 -11.52 36.78 9.25
C ARG A 356 -12.53 35.91 10.01
N ALA A 357 -13.44 35.23 9.29
CA ALA A 357 -14.41 34.34 9.92
C ALA A 357 -13.73 33.17 10.67
N ARG A 358 -12.70 32.55 10.08
CA ARG A 358 -11.92 31.48 10.74
C ARG A 358 -11.19 32.01 11.98
N LEU A 359 -10.48 33.12 11.85
CA LEU A 359 -9.69 33.71 12.94
C LEU A 359 -10.55 34.17 14.13
N SER A 360 -11.82 34.51 13.89
CA SER A 360 -12.76 34.88 14.94
C SER A 360 -13.19 33.71 15.85
N ASP A 361 -13.07 32.47 15.40
CA ASP A 361 -13.43 31.27 16.17
C ASP A 361 -12.27 30.82 17.07
N ASN A 362 -11.10 30.60 16.47
CA ASN A 362 -9.88 30.22 17.18
C ASN A 362 -8.64 30.79 16.47
N TYR A 363 -8.17 31.93 16.96
CA TYR A 363 -7.09 32.67 16.31
C TYR A 363 -5.78 31.86 16.17
N GLU A 364 -5.29 31.25 17.24
CA GLU A 364 -3.99 30.53 17.23
C GLU A 364 -3.99 29.37 16.25
N PHE A 365 -5.01 28.52 16.34
CA PHE A 365 -5.13 27.36 15.48
C PHE A 365 -5.32 27.76 14.00
N HIS A 366 -6.20 28.74 13.74
CA HIS A 366 -6.50 29.13 12.37
C HIS A 366 -5.42 30.01 11.73
N MET A 367 -4.72 30.84 12.49
CA MET A 367 -3.59 31.62 11.98
C MET A 367 -2.45 30.69 11.56
N SER A 368 -2.08 29.72 12.42
CA SER A 368 -1.09 28.70 12.06
C SER A 368 -1.52 27.92 10.82
N SER A 369 -2.78 27.51 10.73
CA SER A 369 -3.29 26.77 9.56
C SER A 369 -3.26 27.60 8.27
N LEU A 370 -3.55 28.91 8.33
CA LEU A 370 -3.53 29.79 7.17
C LEU A 370 -2.10 30.09 6.72
N LEU A 371 -1.15 30.19 7.66
CA LEU A 371 0.28 30.36 7.36
C LEU A 371 0.91 29.06 6.83
N ASP A 372 0.42 27.89 7.24
CA ASP A 372 0.79 26.61 6.64
C ASP A 372 0.32 26.51 5.17
N GLU A 373 -0.88 27.01 4.85
CA GLU A 373 -1.33 27.12 3.45
C GLU A 373 -0.37 28.00 2.62
N VAL A 374 0.15 29.09 3.20
CA VAL A 374 1.17 29.93 2.55
C VAL A 374 2.49 29.18 2.40
N SER A 375 2.89 28.42 3.42
CA SER A 375 4.13 27.63 3.43
C SER A 375 4.19 26.61 2.28
N VAL A 376 3.06 26.00 1.94
CA VAL A 376 2.97 25.07 0.80
C VAL A 376 3.24 25.78 -0.53
N MET A 377 2.78 27.03 -0.68
CA MET A 377 3.02 27.84 -1.89
C MET A 377 4.46 28.36 -1.96
N THR A 378 5.09 28.64 -0.81
CA THR A 378 6.47 29.14 -0.74
C THR A 378 7.53 28.04 -0.80
N ALA A 379 7.15 26.78 -0.54
CA ALA A 379 8.02 25.61 -0.61
C ALA A 379 8.07 24.93 -1.98
N ALA A 380 7.38 25.47 -2.99
CA ALA A 380 7.45 24.95 -4.35
C ALA A 380 8.84 25.20 -4.93
N GLU A 381 9.58 24.13 -5.21
CA GLU A 381 10.88 24.16 -5.89
C GLU A 381 10.63 23.72 -7.35
N ASP A 382 10.36 24.66 -8.28
CA ASP A 382 10.33 24.49 -9.77
C ASP A 382 9.65 25.69 -10.49
N GLU A 383 9.40 25.63 -11.80
CA GLU A 383 8.70 26.65 -12.63
C GLU A 383 7.32 27.08 -12.08
N GLU A 384 6.69 26.27 -11.22
CA GLU A 384 5.43 26.61 -10.53
C GLU A 384 5.62 27.71 -9.46
N ALA A 385 6.83 27.87 -8.92
CA ALA A 385 7.14 28.88 -7.89
C ALA A 385 6.91 30.32 -8.38
N GLU A 386 7.21 30.61 -9.66
CA GLU A 386 7.01 31.94 -10.24
C GLU A 386 5.53 32.36 -10.29
N GLN A 387 4.62 31.39 -10.39
CA GLN A 387 3.17 31.64 -10.37
C GLN A 387 2.60 31.68 -8.95
N LEU A 388 3.19 30.93 -8.02
CA LEU A 388 2.72 30.78 -6.64
C LEU A 388 3.21 31.89 -5.71
N TYR A 389 4.42 32.43 -5.90
CA TYR A 389 4.95 33.51 -5.06
C TYR A 389 4.09 34.80 -5.06
N PRO A 390 3.54 35.28 -6.18
CA PRO A 390 2.57 36.37 -6.17
C PRO A 390 1.31 36.08 -5.33
N ILE A 391 0.81 34.84 -5.37
CA ILE A 391 -0.37 34.41 -4.59
C ILE A 391 -0.04 34.35 -3.11
N ALA A 392 1.08 33.72 -2.76
CA ALA A 392 1.59 33.63 -1.41
C ALA A 392 1.78 35.02 -0.80
N HIS A 393 2.36 35.96 -1.57
CA HIS A 393 2.58 37.34 -1.14
C HIS A 393 1.28 38.11 -0.90
N ALA A 394 0.29 37.97 -1.78
CA ALA A 394 -1.02 38.62 -1.61
C ALA A 394 -1.78 38.09 -0.39
N ARG A 395 -1.75 36.75 -0.16
CA ARG A 395 -2.35 36.14 1.03
C ARG A 395 -1.63 36.55 2.31
N LEU A 396 -0.30 36.55 2.30
CA LEU A 396 0.50 36.93 3.46
C LEU A 396 0.29 38.41 3.84
N THR A 397 0.17 39.29 2.86
CA THR A 397 -0.18 40.71 3.09
C THR A 397 -1.58 40.86 3.69
N SER A 398 -2.53 40.03 3.24
CA SER A 398 -3.88 39.99 3.81
C SER A 398 -3.90 39.45 5.25
N LEU A 399 -3.12 38.41 5.53
CA LEU A 399 -2.96 37.85 6.89
C LEU A 399 -2.27 38.84 7.84
N ARG A 400 -1.30 39.61 7.36
CA ARG A 400 -0.68 40.71 8.12
C ARG A 400 -1.71 41.73 8.57
N ALA A 401 -2.59 42.17 7.66
CA ALA A 401 -3.65 43.11 7.97
C ALA A 401 -4.63 42.55 9.02
N LEU A 402 -4.98 41.27 8.92
CA LEU A 402 -5.82 40.59 9.90
C LEU A 402 -5.11 40.42 11.25
N ALA A 403 -3.82 40.10 11.28
CA ALA A 403 -3.05 40.00 12.52
C ALA A 403 -3.00 41.34 13.28
N ILE A 404 -2.92 42.46 12.56
CA ILE A 404 -3.06 43.80 13.13
C ILE A 404 -4.49 44.03 13.63
N GLU A 405 -5.51 43.67 12.84
CA GLU A 405 -6.94 43.83 13.19
C GLU A 405 -7.31 43.09 14.49
N PHE A 406 -6.74 41.90 14.71
CA PHE A 406 -6.97 41.08 15.90
C PHE A 406 -5.99 41.38 17.06
N GLU A 407 -5.10 42.37 16.89
CA GLU A 407 -4.06 42.76 17.88
C GLU A 407 -3.13 41.61 18.32
N ARG A 408 -2.87 40.65 17.44
CA ARG A 408 -2.08 39.45 17.73
C ARG A 408 -0.97 39.24 16.69
N PRO A 409 0.15 39.98 16.80
CA PRO A 409 1.20 39.99 15.79
C PRO A 409 2.21 38.83 15.93
N ALA A 410 2.24 38.13 17.07
CA ALA A 410 3.28 37.16 17.41
C ALA A 410 3.38 36.01 16.39
N GLU A 411 2.26 35.34 16.11
CA GLU A 411 2.20 34.17 15.23
C GLU A 411 2.60 34.51 13.79
N PHE A 412 2.20 35.69 13.32
CA PHE A 412 2.59 36.20 12.00
C PHE A 412 4.09 36.53 11.95
N ASN A 413 4.60 37.24 12.96
CA ASN A 413 5.99 37.68 13.02
C ASN A 413 6.96 36.50 13.15
N GLU A 414 6.65 35.51 14.00
CA GLU A 414 7.44 34.29 14.15
C GLU A 414 7.50 33.49 12.84
N TRP A 415 6.35 33.32 12.18
CA TRP A 415 6.31 32.63 10.89
C TRP A 415 7.12 33.37 9.83
N LEU A 416 7.02 34.71 9.76
CA LEU A 416 7.77 35.51 8.79
C LEU A 416 9.28 35.34 8.96
N LEU A 417 9.77 35.37 10.20
CA LEU A 417 11.19 35.12 10.52
C LEU A 417 11.61 33.70 10.17
N SER A 418 10.77 32.70 10.47
CA SER A 418 11.02 31.31 10.11
C SER A 418 11.09 31.12 8.59
N SER A 419 10.19 31.76 7.84
CA SER A 419 10.12 31.68 6.38
C SER A 419 11.38 32.18 5.69
N LYS A 420 12.01 33.24 6.24
CA LYS A 420 13.30 33.79 5.74
C LYS A 420 14.41 32.74 5.77
N MET A 421 14.45 31.89 6.80
CA MET A 421 15.48 30.85 6.93
C MET A 421 15.15 29.57 6.16
N GLN A 422 13.87 29.23 6.04
CA GLN A 422 13.43 27.96 5.46
C GLN A 422 13.38 27.97 3.93
N TRP A 423 13.08 29.12 3.30
CA TRP A 423 12.90 29.21 1.84
C TRP A 423 13.70 30.39 1.24
N PRO A 424 14.95 30.16 0.80
CA PRO A 424 15.83 31.22 0.32
C PRO A 424 15.33 31.96 -0.93
N GLU A 425 14.70 31.24 -1.87
CA GLU A 425 14.17 31.84 -3.11
C GLU A 425 12.95 32.73 -2.84
N TRP A 426 12.07 32.29 -1.94
CA TRP A 426 10.98 33.11 -1.41
C TRP A 426 11.49 34.37 -0.69
N ALA A 427 12.52 34.22 0.15
CA ALA A 427 13.14 35.36 0.83
C ALA A 427 13.73 36.37 -0.16
N GLN A 428 14.36 35.90 -1.24
CA GLN A 428 14.87 36.76 -2.31
C GLN A 428 13.73 37.49 -3.06
N TYR A 429 12.61 36.79 -3.30
CA TYR A 429 11.41 37.38 -3.89
C TYR A 429 10.83 38.49 -3.00
N CYS A 430 10.69 38.26 -1.70
CA CYS A 430 10.22 39.26 -0.73
C CYS A 430 11.17 40.45 -0.59
N ALA A 431 12.49 40.22 -0.59
CA ALA A 431 13.50 41.28 -0.55
C ALA A 431 13.41 42.21 -1.77
N SER A 432 13.16 41.66 -2.96
CA SER A 432 13.00 42.45 -4.20
C SER A 432 11.81 43.42 -4.16
N ARG A 433 10.79 43.13 -3.35
CA ARG A 433 9.55 43.92 -3.20
C ARG A 433 9.47 44.68 -1.89
N SER A 434 10.48 44.58 -1.03
CA SER A 434 10.52 45.14 0.33
C SER A 434 9.24 44.86 1.13
N SER A 435 8.63 43.69 0.93
CA SER A 435 7.34 43.33 1.52
C SER A 435 7.09 41.81 1.49
N PRO A 436 6.36 41.25 2.46
CA PRO A 436 5.76 41.92 3.63
C PRO A 436 6.75 42.07 4.80
N SER A 437 6.63 43.14 5.59
CA SER A 437 7.46 43.41 6.79
C SER A 437 6.85 42.82 8.06
N LEU A 438 7.64 42.70 9.14
CA LEU A 438 7.08 42.40 10.46
C LEU A 438 6.08 43.49 10.86
N ILE A 439 5.16 43.13 11.76
CA ILE A 439 4.25 44.07 12.40
C ILE A 439 5.00 44.75 13.52
N SER A 440 5.11 46.08 13.48
CA SER A 440 5.83 46.87 14.48
C SER A 440 4.97 47.24 15.69
N ASN A 441 5.60 47.70 16.77
CA ASN A 441 4.94 48.23 17.96
C ASN A 441 4.12 49.51 17.70
N ALA A 442 4.41 50.24 16.62
CA ALA A 442 3.64 51.39 16.17
C ALA A 442 2.33 50.98 15.46
N GLU A 443 2.33 49.84 14.79
CA GLU A 443 1.15 49.28 14.11
C GLU A 443 0.30 48.41 15.04
N CYS A 444 0.92 47.74 16.00
CA CYS A 444 0.25 46.90 16.98
C CYS A 444 0.98 46.95 18.32
N SER A 445 0.31 47.45 19.36
CA SER A 445 0.92 47.70 20.67
C SER A 445 1.45 46.44 21.38
N THR A 446 0.96 45.26 20.99
CA THR A 446 1.37 43.95 21.50
C THR A 446 2.58 43.36 20.76
N SER A 447 3.10 44.05 19.72
CA SER A 447 4.29 43.61 19.01
C SER A 447 5.58 43.97 19.77
N GLU A 448 6.53 43.05 19.75
CA GLU A 448 7.85 43.22 20.39
C GLU A 448 8.86 43.97 19.53
N TYR A 449 8.56 44.19 18.24
CA TYR A 449 9.51 44.74 17.26
C TYR A 449 9.33 46.26 17.07
N SER A 450 10.44 47.00 17.04
CA SER A 450 10.45 48.42 16.67
C SER A 450 10.20 48.65 15.17
N GLU A 451 9.78 49.85 14.77
CA GLU A 451 9.64 50.20 13.35
C GLU A 451 10.93 49.96 12.54
N SER A 452 12.10 50.24 13.15
CA SER A 452 13.39 50.01 12.51
C SER A 452 13.70 48.52 12.31
N GLU A 453 13.37 47.67 13.28
CA GLU A 453 13.58 46.22 13.18
C GLU A 453 12.59 45.59 12.19
N ALA A 454 11.34 46.04 12.22
CA ALA A 454 10.30 45.52 11.36
C ALA A 454 10.55 45.80 9.87
N ALA A 455 11.14 46.95 9.55
CA ALA A 455 11.54 47.31 8.19
C ALA A 455 12.85 46.62 7.73
N ALA A 456 13.69 46.18 8.67
CA ALA A 456 15.00 45.60 8.39
C ALA A 456 14.98 44.08 8.08
N VAL A 457 13.82 43.43 8.17
CA VAL A 457 13.66 41.97 8.05
C VAL A 457 14.31 41.38 6.80
N TRP A 458 14.24 42.11 5.69
CA TRP A 458 14.77 41.69 4.39
C TRP A 458 16.09 42.37 4.00
N ASN A 459 16.66 43.20 4.89
CA ASN A 459 17.84 44.03 4.60
C ASN A 459 19.18 43.41 5.04
N ASP A 460 19.25 42.08 5.15
CA ASP A 460 20.50 41.34 5.45
C ASP A 460 20.93 40.45 4.27
#